data_AF-A0A3B1DBC5-F1
#
_entry.id   AF-A0A3B1DBC5-F1
#
_cell.length_a   1.000
_cell.length_b   1.000
_cell.length_c   1.000
_cell.angle_alpha   90.00
_cell.angle_beta   90.00
_cell.angle_gamma   90.00
#
_symmetry.space_group_name_H-M   'P 1'
#
loop_
_entity.id
_entity.type
_entity.pdbx_description
1 polymer ?
#
loop_
_entity_poly.entity_id
_entity_poly.type
_entity_poly.pdbx_seq_one_letter_code
_entity_poly.pdbx_strand_id
1 'polypeptide(L)'
;MEALTSYAPILGAGGLIIALIIYLRVASQPAGSGLMVEIADEIHAGAMVYLKRQYSILFFVVAAIGILIWFVPSLGPGTAIAYVSGAACSVIAGYFGMMSATKANVR
;
A
#
# COMPACT_ATOMS: atom_id res chain seq x y z
N MET A 1 -21.82 18.79 2.40
CA MET A 1 -20.51 18.12 2.22
C MET A 1 -19.92 17.66 3.56
N GLU A 2 -19.98 18.48 4.62
CA GLU A 2 -19.41 18.13 5.94
C GLU A 2 -19.95 16.83 6.56
N ALA A 3 -21.26 16.55 6.45
CA ALA A 3 -21.84 15.32 6.98
C ALA A 3 -21.24 14.05 6.36
N LEU A 4 -20.92 14.06 5.05
CA LEU A 4 -20.32 12.91 4.36
C LEU A 4 -18.85 12.70 4.78
N THR A 5 -18.13 13.79 5.03
CA THR A 5 -16.73 13.74 5.47
C THR A 5 -16.59 13.08 6.84
N SER A 6 -17.56 13.27 7.75
CA SER A 6 -17.57 12.64 9.07
C SER A 6 -17.71 11.11 9.02
N TYR A 7 -18.37 10.56 7.99
CA TYR A 7 -18.49 9.11 7.80
C TYR A 7 -17.27 8.47 7.13
N ALA A 8 -16.40 9.27 6.48
CA ALA A 8 -15.26 8.75 5.72
C ALA A 8 -14.28 7.90 6.55
N PRO A 9 -13.92 8.24 7.80
CA PRO A 9 -13.04 7.40 8.62
C PRO A 9 -13.67 6.04 8.95
N ILE A 10 -14.99 6.02 9.21
CA ILE A 10 -15.73 4.79 9.55
C ILE A 10 -15.78 3.86 8.35
N LEU A 11 -16.09 4.40 7.16
CA LEU A 11 -16.10 3.63 5.92
C LEU A 11 -14.70 3.13 5.54
N GLY A 12 -13.67 3.96 5.73
CA GLY A 12 -12.27 3.57 5.53
C GLY A 12 -11.85 2.42 6.44
N ALA A 13 -12.16 2.51 7.74
CA ALA A 13 -11.89 1.46 8.71
C ALA A 13 -12.65 0.16 8.38
N GLY A 14 -13.94 0.28 8.03
CA GLY A 14 -14.75 -0.86 7.58
C GLY A 14 -14.15 -1.55 6.35
N GLY A 15 -13.71 -0.77 5.36
CA GLY A 15 -13.03 -1.28 4.17
C GLY A 15 -11.73 -2.03 4.51
N LEU A 16 -10.91 -1.51 5.41
CA LEU A 16 -9.69 -2.18 5.87
C LEU A 16 -9.98 -3.49 6.61
N ILE A 17 -11.04 -3.54 7.42
CA ILE A 17 -11.47 -4.77 8.10
C ILE A 17 -11.90 -5.83 7.08
N ILE A 18 -12.70 -5.45 6.08
CA ILE A 18 -13.13 -6.37 5.02
C ILE A 18 -11.93 -6.88 4.23
N ALA A 19 -11.01 -5.99 3.85
CA ALA A 19 -9.77 -6.36 3.16
C ALA A 19 -8.94 -7.36 3.97
N LEU A 20 -8.83 -7.15 5.29
CA LEU A 20 -8.14 -8.08 6.20
C LEU A 20 -8.84 -9.44 6.26
N ILE A 21 -10.17 -9.47 6.34
CA ILE A 21 -10.93 -10.74 6.34
C ILE A 21 -10.70 -11.51 5.03
N ILE A 22 -10.73 -10.82 3.88
CA ILE A 22 -10.47 -11.44 2.57
C ILE A 22 -9.05 -11.99 2.52
N TYR A 23 -8.06 -11.19 2.94
CA TYR A 23 -6.66 -11.61 3.00
C TYR A 23 -6.49 -12.87 3.85
N LEU A 24 -7.06 -12.90 5.06
CA LEU A 24 -6.97 -14.05 5.97
C LEU A 24 -7.64 -15.30 5.39
N ARG A 25 -8.78 -15.15 4.70
CA ARG A 25 -9.45 -16.27 4.02
C ARG A 25 -8.60 -16.86 2.91
N VAL A 26 -8.06 -16.02 2.02
CA VAL A 26 -7.18 -16.48 0.94
C VAL A 26 -5.90 -17.10 1.52
N ALA A 27 -5.30 -16.47 2.52
CA ALA A 27 -4.11 -16.96 3.20
C ALA A 27 -4.35 -18.24 4.04
N SER A 28 -5.61 -18.68 4.23
CA SER A 28 -5.93 -19.94 4.90
C SER A 28 -6.10 -21.12 3.94
N GLN A 29 -6.27 -20.86 2.64
CA GLN A 29 -6.44 -21.92 1.65
C GLN A 29 -5.15 -22.73 1.47
N PRO A 30 -5.24 -24.06 1.23
CA PRO A 30 -4.06 -24.90 1.07
C PRO A 30 -3.24 -24.42 -0.12
N ALA A 31 -1.93 -24.27 0.08
CA ALA A 31 -1.05 -24.05 -1.06
C ALA A 31 -1.07 -25.30 -1.96
N GLY A 32 -0.94 -25.13 -3.28
CA GLY A 32 -0.77 -26.28 -4.16
C GLY A 32 0.58 -26.99 -3.96
N SER A 33 1.01 -27.82 -4.92
CA SER A 33 2.06 -28.80 -4.66
C SER A 33 3.38 -28.53 -5.40
N GLY A 34 4.49 -28.92 -4.74
CA GLY A 34 5.83 -29.03 -5.32
C GLY A 34 6.28 -27.79 -6.08
N LEU A 35 6.53 -27.97 -7.37
CA LEU A 35 7.03 -26.96 -8.30
C LEU A 35 6.24 -25.63 -8.26
N MET A 36 4.92 -25.69 -8.02
CA MET A 36 4.09 -24.49 -7.99
C MET A 36 4.44 -23.55 -6.83
N VAL A 37 4.73 -24.12 -5.66
CA VAL A 37 5.13 -23.35 -4.46
C VAL A 37 6.51 -22.76 -4.66
N GLU A 38 7.45 -23.55 -5.19
CA GLU A 38 8.82 -23.11 -5.46
C GLU A 38 8.87 -21.92 -6.42
N ILE A 39 8.13 -21.97 -7.53
CA ILE A 39 8.03 -20.85 -8.48
C ILE A 39 7.46 -19.60 -7.81
N ALA A 40 6.45 -19.75 -6.95
CA ALA A 40 5.80 -18.61 -6.33
C ALA A 40 6.62 -17.95 -5.23
N ASP A 41 7.42 -18.73 -4.50
CA ASP A 41 8.37 -18.19 -3.52
C ASP A 41 9.43 -17.34 -4.22
N GLU A 42 9.93 -17.77 -5.39
CA GLU A 42 10.84 -16.97 -6.23
C GLU A 42 10.18 -15.70 -6.76
N ILE A 43 8.92 -15.78 -7.24
CA ILE A 43 8.14 -14.61 -7.65
C ILE A 43 7.94 -13.65 -6.47
N HIS A 44 7.59 -14.17 -5.30
CA HIS A 44 7.38 -13.36 -4.10
C HIS A 44 8.68 -12.64 -3.71
N ALA A 45 9.81 -13.34 -3.66
CA ALA A 45 11.10 -12.77 -3.35
C ALA A 45 11.48 -11.66 -4.35
N GLY A 46 11.35 -11.93 -5.66
CA GLY A 46 11.62 -10.95 -6.71
C GLY A 46 10.73 -9.72 -6.64
N ALA A 47 9.43 -9.91 -6.39
CA ALA A 47 8.46 -8.82 -6.24
C ALA A 47 8.81 -7.92 -5.04
N MET A 48 9.16 -8.51 -3.90
CA MET A 48 9.54 -7.74 -2.71
C MET A 48 10.85 -6.96 -2.91
N VAL A 49 11.81 -7.52 -3.65
CA VAL A 49 13.05 -6.81 -4.04
C VAL A 49 12.74 -5.62 -4.96
N TYR A 50 11.91 -5.84 -5.98
CA TYR A 50 11.48 -4.79 -6.90
C TYR A 50 10.78 -3.64 -6.16
N LEU A 51 9.82 -3.98 -5.30
CA LEU A 51 9.04 -2.99 -4.56
C LEU A 51 9.90 -2.19 -3.58
N LYS A 52 10.85 -2.84 -2.89
CA LYS A 52 11.83 -2.14 -2.05
C LYS A 52 12.67 -1.16 -2.86
N ARG A 53 13.13 -1.56 -4.05
CA ARG A 53 13.92 -0.67 -4.92
C ARG A 53 13.09 0.50 -5.44
N GLN A 54 11.87 0.25 -5.91
CA GLN A 54 10.95 1.28 -6.38
C GLN A 54 10.64 2.29 -5.27
N TYR A 55 10.31 1.81 -4.07
CA TYR A 55 9.94 2.67 -2.94
C TYR A 55 11.12 3.48 -2.41
N SER A 56 12.33 2.91 -2.46
CA SER A 56 13.55 3.65 -2.10
C SER A 56 13.79 4.86 -3.02
N ILE A 57 13.49 4.73 -4.32
CA ILE A 57 13.61 5.84 -5.27
C ILE A 57 12.44 6.83 -5.07
N LEU A 58 11.23 6.30 -4.93
CA LEU A 58 10.02 7.09 -4.74
C LEU A 58 10.11 8.00 -3.50
N PHE A 59 10.75 7.53 -2.43
CA PHE A 59 10.97 8.32 -1.22
C PHE A 59 11.60 9.69 -1.51
N PHE A 60 12.64 9.73 -2.36
CA PHE A 60 13.31 10.99 -2.70
C PHE A 60 12.40 11.93 -3.49
N VAL A 61 11.58 11.38 -4.40
CA VAL A 61 10.63 12.17 -5.19
C VAL A 61 9.55 12.77 -4.29
N VAL A 62 8.97 11.95 -3.40
CA VAL A 62 7.95 12.40 -2.44
C VAL A 62 8.53 13.45 -1.49
N ALA A 63 9.75 13.26 -0.99
CA ALA A 63 10.41 14.25 -0.13
C ALA A 63 10.66 15.57 -0.88
N ALA A 64 11.18 15.53 -2.10
CA ALA A 64 11.44 16.72 -2.90
C ALA A 64 10.16 17.52 -3.20
N ILE A 65 9.08 16.84 -3.59
CA ILE A 65 7.78 17.48 -3.85
C ILE A 65 7.17 18.02 -2.56
N GLY A 66 7.26 17.27 -1.44
CA GLY A 66 6.77 17.73 -0.14
C GLY A 66 7.46 19.00 0.34
N ILE A 67 8.78 19.08 0.19
CA ILE A 67 9.58 20.29 0.48
C ILE A 67 9.15 21.44 -0.43
N LEU A 68 8.98 21.20 -1.73
CA LEU A 68 8.54 22.23 -2.66
C LEU A 68 7.18 22.80 -2.26
N ILE A 69 6.20 21.94 -1.97
CA ILE A 69 4.86 22.35 -1.52
C ILE A 69 4.93 23.17 -0.23
N TRP A 70 5.81 22.80 0.71
CA TRP A 70 5.99 23.50 1.97
C TRP A 70 6.42 24.96 1.79
N PHE A 71 7.34 25.23 0.86
CA PHE A 71 7.89 26.56 0.62
C PHE A 71 7.10 27.39 -0.40
N VAL A 72 6.12 26.81 -1.09
CA VAL A 72 5.26 27.54 -2.03
C VAL A 72 4.21 28.33 -1.24
N PRO A 73 4.20 29.67 -1.31
CA PRO A 73 3.33 30.52 -0.48
C PRO A 73 1.83 30.29 -0.70
N SER A 74 1.43 29.79 -1.88
CA SER A 74 0.02 29.55 -2.22
C SER A 74 -0.55 28.22 -1.69
N LEU A 75 0.29 27.25 -1.31
CA LEU A 75 -0.15 25.94 -0.82
C LEU A 75 -0.02 25.80 0.71
N GLY A 76 1.08 26.31 1.25
CA GLY A 76 1.39 26.30 2.67
C GLY A 76 1.62 24.91 3.30
N PRO A 77 1.94 24.88 4.62
CA PRO A 77 2.34 23.67 5.34
C PRO A 77 1.26 22.57 5.40
N GLY A 78 -0.02 22.95 5.47
CA GLY A 78 -1.12 21.99 5.59
C GLY A 78 -1.21 21.05 4.38
N THR A 79 -1.01 21.59 3.18
CA THR A 79 -1.04 20.81 1.94
C THR A 79 0.14 19.86 1.84
N ALA A 80 1.32 20.27 2.30
CA ALA A 80 2.50 19.41 2.34
C ALA A 80 2.30 18.20 3.26
N ILE A 81 1.70 18.39 4.44
CA ILE A 81 1.39 17.31 5.38
C ILE A 81 0.33 16.36 4.80
N ALA A 82 -0.73 16.89 4.18
CA ALA A 82 -1.75 16.10 3.50
C ALA A 82 -1.16 15.27 2.35
N TYR A 83 -0.24 15.85 1.57
CA TYR A 83 0.47 15.15 0.50
C TYR A 83 1.33 14.00 1.02
N VAL A 84 2.17 14.23 2.03
CA VAL A 84 3.07 13.20 2.59
C VAL A 84 2.28 12.07 3.26
N SER A 85 1.22 12.40 4.01
CA SER A 85 0.35 11.39 4.63
C SER A 85 -0.40 10.54 3.59
N GLY A 86 -0.91 11.17 2.53
CA GLY A 86 -1.52 10.46 1.41
C GLY A 86 -0.53 9.54 0.68
N ALA A 87 0.68 10.02 0.44
CA ALA A 87 1.75 9.22 -0.16
C ALA A 87 2.11 8.00 0.72
N ALA A 88 2.22 8.20 2.04
CA ALA A 88 2.46 7.11 2.98
C ALA A 88 1.35 6.06 2.95
N CYS A 89 0.08 6.49 2.98
CA CYS A 89 -1.07 5.58 2.86
C CYS A 89 -1.04 4.78 1.55
N SER A 90 -0.69 5.42 0.42
CA SER A 90 -0.60 4.76 -0.89
C SER A 90 0.50 3.69 -0.93
N VAL A 91 1.69 4.01 -0.40
CA VAL A 91 2.83 3.09 -0.30
C VAL A 91 2.48 1.87 0.57
N ILE A 92 1.82 2.09 1.70
CA ILE A 92 1.38 1.01 2.59
C ILE A 92 0.35 0.12 1.88
N ALA A 93 -0.64 0.70 1.21
CA ALA A 93 -1.65 -0.05 0.46
C ALA A 93 -1.02 -0.88 -0.67
N GLY A 94 -0.05 -0.31 -1.40
CA GLY A 94 0.67 -1.02 -2.46
C GLY A 94 1.50 -2.19 -1.93
N TYR A 95 2.18 -2.02 -0.79
CA TYR A 95 2.95 -3.08 -0.14
C TYR A 95 2.06 -4.27 0.25
N PHE A 96 0.96 -4.02 0.96
CA PHE A 96 0.03 -5.07 1.37
C PHE A 96 -0.65 -5.74 0.16
N GLY A 97 -1.00 -4.95 -0.87
CA GLY A 97 -1.56 -5.48 -2.11
C GLY A 97 -0.61 -6.46 -2.82
N MET A 98 0.66 -6.10 -2.97
CA MET A 98 1.66 -6.97 -3.60
C MET A 98 1.91 -8.24 -2.78
N MET A 99 1.98 -8.12 -1.45
CA MET A 99 2.13 -9.28 -0.56
C MET A 99 0.92 -10.22 -0.65
N SER A 100 -0.29 -9.67 -0.73
CA SER A 100 -1.51 -10.47 -0.89
C SER A 100 -1.54 -11.17 -2.26
N ALA A 101 -1.25 -10.45 -3.34
CA ALA A 101 -1.31 -10.98 -4.70
C ALA A 101 -0.31 -12.13 -4.91
N THR A 102 0.93 -11.95 -4.45
CA THR A 102 1.98 -12.97 -4.60
C THR A 102 1.69 -14.23 -3.78
N LYS A 103 1.10 -14.11 -2.59
CA LYS A 103 0.67 -15.27 -1.78
C LYS A 103 -0.60 -15.93 -2.30
N ALA A 104 -1.50 -15.17 -2.91
CA ALA A 104 -2.75 -15.69 -3.46
C ALA A 104 -2.53 -16.55 -4.71
N ASN A 105 -1.46 -16.33 -5.47
CA ASN A 105 -1.21 -17.08 -6.71
C ASN A 105 -0.98 -18.59 -6.50
N VAL A 106 -0.72 -19.03 -5.27
CA VAL A 106 -0.47 -20.44 -4.94
C VAL A 106 -1.48 -21.08 -4.01
N ARG A 107 -2.47 -20.31 -3.56
CA ARG A 107 -3.51 -20.76 -2.65
C ARG A 107 -4.85 -20.75 -3.35
#